data_AF-A0AAN1EWH3-F1
#
_entry.id   AF-A0AAN1EWH3-F1
#
_cell.length_a   1.000
_cell.length_b   1.000
_cell.length_c   1.000
_cell.angle_alpha   90.00
_cell.angle_beta   90.00
_cell.angle_gamma   90.00
#
_symmetry.space_group_name_H-M   'P 1'
#
loop_
_entity.id
_entity.type
_entity.pdbx_description
1 polymer ?
#
loop_
_entity_poly.entity_id
_entity_poly.type
_entity_poly.pdbx_seq_one_letter_code
_entity_poly.pdbx_strand_id
1 'polypeptide(L)'
;MIPIFIMVSTMIELSSKFKNIIFWALTASIALIVFGIFVIDIFANDAQGKDKLSIIFSFLSAFFALLSSLGILITIGVYFSQKNDDKRKQKEIDEKLIYFIREKVSDFNFKIKRVLTFLENDDKYYGIGVSGNKIIYKDPLEDEYNITNTINLKLKNNDFLDRNNIHASLYLFIFILDIDSLSENFINKTYSYVMYSHAHSLDIPDEHFSCKDKNELIDFLKETEREITSRLNELYY
;
A
#
# COMPACT_ATOMS: atom_id res chain seq x y z
N MET A 1 37.30 -10.53 25.41
CA MET A 1 36.59 -10.51 24.10
C MET A 1 35.14 -10.06 24.32
N ILE A 2 34.99 -8.82 24.83
CA ILE A 2 33.72 -8.15 25.08
C ILE A 2 33.67 -6.97 24.09
N PRO A 3 33.18 -7.15 22.85
CA PRO A 3 32.65 -5.97 22.16
C PRO A 3 31.39 -6.21 21.30
N ILE A 4 30.76 -7.39 21.35
CA ILE A 4 29.60 -7.64 20.46
C ILE A 4 28.26 -7.22 21.11
N PHE A 5 28.16 -7.24 22.45
CA PHE A 5 26.91 -6.91 23.15
C PHE A 5 26.65 -5.41 23.35
N ILE A 6 27.66 -4.56 23.25
CA ILE A 6 27.51 -3.11 23.47
C ILE A 6 27.20 -2.37 22.16
N MET A 7 27.47 -2.96 20.99
CA MET A 7 27.23 -2.29 19.71
C MET A 7 25.77 -2.45 19.22
N VAL A 8 25.04 -3.47 19.67
CA VAL A 8 23.63 -3.71 19.30
C VAL A 8 22.66 -2.78 20.06
N SER A 9 23.09 -2.16 21.16
CA SER A 9 22.25 -1.27 21.96
C SER A 9 22.09 0.15 21.40
N THR A 10 22.72 0.48 20.28
CA THR A 10 22.69 1.87 19.73
C THR A 10 21.72 2.10 18.57
N MET A 11 20.92 1.13 18.12
CA MET A 11 20.01 1.36 16.98
C MET A 11 18.63 0.69 17.07
N ILE A 12 18.11 0.47 18.27
CA ILE A 12 16.69 0.17 18.45
C ILE A 12 16.14 1.18 19.44
N GLU A 13 15.42 2.18 18.94
CA GLU A 13 14.63 3.08 19.75
C GLU A 13 13.44 2.29 20.31
N LEU A 14 13.74 1.47 21.33
CA LEU A 14 12.76 0.68 22.05
C LEU A 14 11.76 1.62 22.69
N SER A 15 10.49 1.46 22.33
CA SER A 15 9.40 2.25 22.89
C SER A 15 9.43 2.21 24.42
N SER A 16 8.97 3.28 25.08
CA SER A 16 9.00 3.39 26.54
C SER A 16 8.36 2.18 27.24
N LYS A 17 7.32 1.59 26.62
CA LYS A 17 6.66 0.37 27.08
C LYS A 17 7.59 -0.85 27.09
N PHE A 18 8.43 -1.01 26.07
CA PHE A 18 9.35 -2.13 25.97
C PHE A 18 10.52 -2.00 26.96
N LYS A 19 11.02 -0.78 27.17
CA LYS A 19 12.01 -0.50 28.23
C LYS A 19 11.46 -0.89 29.60
N ASN A 20 10.18 -0.61 29.86
CA ASN A 20 9.53 -0.97 31.11
C ASN A 20 9.38 -2.50 31.28
N ILE A 21 9.03 -3.22 30.21
CA ILE A 21 8.93 -4.69 30.25
C ILE A 21 10.29 -5.33 30.53
N ILE A 22 11.35 -4.90 29.84
CA ILE A 22 12.72 -5.39 30.07
C ILE A 22 13.16 -5.09 31.51
N PHE A 23 12.88 -3.88 32.00
CA PHE A 23 13.23 -3.46 33.36
C PHE A 23 12.57 -4.37 34.42
N TRP A 24 11.26 -4.62 34.31
CA TRP A 24 10.55 -5.51 35.23
C TRP A 24 11.00 -6.96 35.11
N ALA A 25 11.28 -7.44 33.89
CA ALA A 25 11.81 -8.79 33.67
C ALA A 25 13.19 -8.98 34.31
N LEU A 26 14.12 -8.03 34.14
CA LEU A 26 15.44 -8.05 34.78
C LEU A 26 15.32 -7.99 36.31
N THR A 27 14.46 -7.11 36.83
CA THR A 27 14.26 -6.97 38.28
C THR A 27 13.70 -8.25 38.89
N ALA A 28 12.72 -8.88 38.23
CA ALA A 28 12.17 -10.16 38.64
C ALA A 28 13.21 -11.29 38.58
N SER A 29 14.04 -11.34 37.53
CA SER A 29 15.13 -12.33 37.42
C SER A 29 16.18 -12.17 38.51
N ILE A 30 16.59 -10.94 38.84
CA ILE A 30 17.57 -10.67 39.91
C ILE A 30 16.99 -11.11 41.27
N ALA A 31 15.75 -10.73 41.58
CA ALA A 31 15.09 -11.13 42.82
C ALA A 31 14.97 -12.67 42.94
N LEU A 32 14.68 -13.36 41.83
CA LEU A 32 14.60 -14.82 41.77
C LEU A 32 15.96 -15.50 41.94
N ILE A 33 17.04 -14.95 41.37
CA ILE A 33 18.40 -15.47 41.57
C ILE A 33 18.82 -15.35 43.04
N VAL A 34 18.56 -14.18 43.65
CA VAL A 34 18.85 -13.97 45.08
C VAL A 34 18.07 -14.93 45.96
N PHE A 35 16.78 -15.14 45.66
CA PHE A 35 15.96 -16.11 46.36
C PHE A 35 16.46 -17.56 46.17
N GLY A 36 16.87 -17.92 44.95
CA GLY A 36 17.44 -19.23 44.65
C GLY A 36 18.74 -19.50 45.42
N ILE A 37 19.64 -18.52 45.50
CA ILE A 37 20.88 -18.60 46.30
C ILE A 37 20.54 -18.78 47.79
N PHE A 38 19.57 -18.01 48.31
CA PHE A 38 19.16 -18.09 49.71
C PHE A 38 18.59 -19.47 50.07
N VAL A 39 17.77 -20.04 49.19
CA VAL A 39 17.23 -21.41 49.35
C VAL A 39 18.36 -22.44 49.29
N ILE A 40 19.27 -22.34 48.32
CA ILE A 40 20.42 -23.24 48.21
C ILE A 40 21.29 -23.18 49.48
N ASP A 41 21.53 -21.99 50.02
CA ASP A 41 22.39 -21.79 51.21
C ASP A 41 21.77 -22.37 52.49
N ILE A 42 20.44 -22.24 52.66
CA ILE A 42 19.69 -22.87 53.76
C ILE A 42 19.77 -24.40 53.69
N PHE A 43 19.61 -24.98 52.49
CA PHE A 43 19.60 -26.44 52.34
C PHE A 43 21.01 -27.05 52.26
N ALA A 44 22.01 -26.31 51.80
CA ALA A 44 23.41 -26.74 51.74
C ALA A 44 24.05 -26.83 53.13
N ASN A 45 23.75 -25.88 54.03
CA ASN A 45 24.22 -25.93 55.42
C ASN A 45 23.58 -27.07 56.25
N ASP A 46 22.45 -27.63 55.78
CA ASP A 46 21.70 -28.71 56.46
C ASP A 46 21.86 -30.09 55.78
N ALA A 47 22.69 -30.20 54.73
CA ALA A 47 22.76 -31.40 53.88
C ALA A 47 23.77 -32.45 54.35
N GLN A 48 23.35 -33.38 55.21
CA GLN A 48 23.98 -34.70 55.36
C GLN A 48 23.15 -35.77 54.63
N GLY A 49 23.42 -36.02 53.34
CA GLY A 49 22.85 -37.18 52.61
C GLY A 49 22.60 -36.99 51.11
N LYS A 50 22.89 -38.03 50.30
CA LYS A 50 22.72 -38.05 48.83
C LYS A 50 21.29 -37.74 48.36
N ASP A 51 20.27 -38.07 49.16
CA ASP A 51 18.87 -37.84 48.80
C ASP A 51 18.47 -36.34 48.81
N LYS A 52 19.12 -35.52 49.65
CA LYS A 52 18.88 -34.06 49.69
C LYS A 52 19.45 -33.36 48.44
N LEU A 53 20.54 -33.87 47.86
CA LEU A 53 21.13 -33.36 46.61
C LEU A 53 20.22 -33.59 45.39
N SER A 54 19.53 -34.74 45.34
CA SER A 54 18.53 -35.03 44.31
C SER A 54 17.37 -34.03 44.34
N ILE A 55 16.90 -33.68 45.53
CA ILE A 55 15.84 -32.67 45.73
C ILE A 55 16.30 -31.29 45.22
N ILE A 56 17.54 -30.89 45.51
CA ILE A 56 18.12 -29.63 45.05
C ILE A 56 18.22 -29.60 43.51
N PHE A 57 18.73 -30.66 42.87
CA PHE A 57 18.81 -30.72 41.41
C PHE A 57 17.44 -30.75 40.74
N SER A 58 16.46 -31.42 41.34
CA SER A 58 15.08 -31.43 40.85
C SER A 58 14.44 -30.03 40.93
N PHE A 59 14.64 -29.32 42.05
CA PHE A 59 14.18 -27.94 42.21
C PHE A 59 14.85 -27.00 41.21
N LEU A 60 16.17 -27.12 41.03
CA LEU A 60 16.93 -26.32 40.08
C LEU A 60 16.50 -26.60 38.62
N SER A 61 16.24 -27.87 38.28
CA SER A 61 15.71 -28.27 36.97
C SER A 61 14.31 -27.70 36.73
N ALA A 62 13.41 -27.82 37.70
CA ALA A 62 12.06 -27.25 37.62
C ALA A 62 12.11 -25.72 37.47
N PHE A 63 13.05 -25.06 38.16
CA PHE A 63 13.31 -23.63 38.06
C PHE A 63 13.77 -23.21 36.66
N PHE A 64 14.77 -23.90 36.10
CA PHE A 64 15.22 -23.62 34.72
C PHE A 64 14.13 -23.90 33.69
N ALA A 65 13.31 -24.93 33.89
CA ALA A 65 12.16 -25.21 33.03
C ALA A 65 11.12 -24.07 33.10
N LEU A 66 10.82 -23.56 34.29
CA LEU A 66 9.89 -22.45 34.50
C LEU A 66 10.41 -21.16 33.86
N LEU A 67 11.68 -20.81 34.07
CA LEU A 67 12.32 -19.64 33.43
C LEU A 67 12.36 -19.78 31.91
N SER A 68 12.64 -20.98 31.39
CA SER A 68 12.63 -21.24 29.94
C SER A 68 11.22 -21.05 29.37
N SER A 69 10.19 -21.53 30.06
CA SER A 69 8.79 -21.32 29.63
C SER A 69 8.39 -19.84 29.63
N LEU A 70 8.79 -19.07 30.65
CA LEU A 70 8.58 -17.62 30.72
C LEU A 70 9.30 -16.89 29.58
N GLY A 71 10.55 -17.26 29.29
CA GLY A 71 11.31 -16.70 28.16
C GLY A 71 10.60 -16.92 26.82
N ILE A 72 10.05 -18.12 26.61
CA ILE A 72 9.25 -18.44 25.41
C ILE A 72 7.97 -17.59 25.36
N LEU A 73 7.23 -17.48 26.46
CA LEU A 73 6.00 -16.69 26.52
C LEU A 73 6.25 -15.19 26.26
N ILE A 74 7.33 -14.63 26.82
CA ILE A 74 7.73 -13.24 26.57
C ILE A 74 8.07 -13.04 25.09
N THR A 75 8.83 -13.96 24.50
CA THR A 75 9.22 -13.90 23.08
C THR A 75 7.99 -13.94 22.17
N ILE A 76 7.03 -14.82 22.47
CA ILE A 76 5.75 -14.91 21.75
C ILE A 76 4.98 -13.58 21.89
N GLY A 77 4.89 -13.03 23.10
CA GLY A 77 4.22 -11.75 23.35
C GLY A 77 4.85 -10.58 22.58
N VAL A 78 6.18 -10.52 22.53
CA VAL A 78 6.93 -9.53 21.75
C VAL A 78 6.66 -9.68 20.25
N TYR A 79 6.69 -10.90 19.73
CA TYR A 79 6.40 -11.17 18.33
C TYR A 79 4.99 -10.72 17.94
N PHE A 80 3.98 -11.03 18.74
CA PHE A 80 2.61 -10.55 18.50
C PHE A 80 2.49 -9.03 18.56
N SER A 81 3.20 -8.38 19.48
CA SER A 81 3.23 -6.91 19.56
C SER A 81 3.86 -6.28 18.32
N GLN A 82 5.01 -6.79 17.85
CA GLN A 82 5.68 -6.31 16.64
C GLN A 82 4.78 -6.50 15.42
N LYS A 83 4.19 -7.68 15.27
CA LYS A 83 3.23 -7.97 14.19
C LYS A 83 2.04 -7.01 14.20
N ASN A 84 1.58 -6.58 15.37
CA ASN A 84 0.49 -5.62 15.47
C ASN A 84 0.92 -4.18 15.14
N ASP A 85 2.13 -3.78 15.54
CA ASP A 85 2.69 -2.48 15.17
C ASP A 85 2.91 -2.37 13.66
N ASP A 86 3.39 -3.43 13.00
CA ASP A 86 3.57 -3.45 11.54
C ASP A 86 2.23 -3.34 10.81
N LYS A 87 1.19 -4.05 11.28
CA LYS A 87 -0.18 -3.89 10.76
C LYS A 87 -0.69 -2.46 10.92
N ARG A 88 -0.42 -1.79 12.05
CA ARG A 88 -0.83 -0.40 12.28
C ARG A 88 -0.12 0.54 11.30
N LYS A 89 1.19 0.38 11.12
CA LYS A 89 1.97 1.18 10.15
C LYS A 89 1.48 0.97 8.72
N GLN A 90 1.21 -0.28 8.33
CA GLN A 90 0.67 -0.57 7.00
C GLN A 90 -0.67 0.14 6.79
N LYS A 91 -1.57 0.07 7.78
CA LYS A 91 -2.86 0.74 7.72
C LYS A 91 -2.73 2.26 7.58
N GLU A 92 -1.81 2.89 8.31
CA GLU A 92 -1.56 4.34 8.21
C GLU A 92 -1.04 4.74 6.82
N ILE A 93 -0.20 3.92 6.19
CA ILE A 93 0.27 4.14 4.81
C ILE A 93 -0.88 3.96 3.83
N ASP A 94 -1.62 2.87 3.95
CA ASP A 94 -2.75 2.54 3.09
C ASP A 94 -3.82 3.65 3.12
N GLU A 95 -4.17 4.17 4.30
CA GLU A 95 -5.12 5.28 4.44
C GLU A 95 -4.67 6.55 3.70
N LYS A 96 -3.37 6.88 3.74
CA LYS A 96 -2.81 8.01 2.99
C LYS A 96 -2.84 7.76 1.49
N LEU A 97 -2.49 6.55 1.05
CA LEU A 97 -2.52 6.18 -0.37
C LEU A 97 -3.95 6.21 -0.91
N ILE A 98 -4.92 5.70 -0.16
CA ILE A 98 -6.33 5.70 -0.54
C ILE A 98 -6.82 7.12 -0.85
N TYR A 99 -6.41 8.13 -0.07
CA TYR A 99 -6.74 9.53 -0.37
C TYR A 99 -6.28 9.94 -1.77
N PHE A 100 -5.03 9.69 -2.13
CA PHE A 100 -4.48 10.05 -3.43
C PHE A 100 -5.02 9.20 -4.58
N ILE A 101 -5.33 7.92 -4.32
CA ILE A 101 -6.03 7.05 -5.28
C ILE A 101 -7.40 7.63 -5.60
N ARG A 102 -8.16 8.12 -4.60
CA ARG A 102 -9.46 8.77 -4.84
C ARG A 102 -9.33 10.01 -5.73
N GLU A 103 -8.33 10.86 -5.49
CA GLU A 103 -8.09 12.02 -6.34
C GLU A 103 -7.79 11.60 -7.78
N LYS A 104 -6.95 10.57 -7.97
CA LYS A 104 -6.61 10.03 -9.29
C LYS A 104 -7.82 9.44 -10.00
N VAL A 105 -8.64 8.65 -9.32
CA VAL A 105 -9.89 8.08 -9.85
C VAL A 105 -10.89 9.18 -10.19
N SER A 106 -11.01 10.22 -9.36
CA SER A 106 -11.90 11.34 -9.62
C SER A 106 -11.50 12.10 -10.89
N ASP A 107 -10.19 12.37 -11.07
CA ASP A 107 -9.67 12.99 -12.29
C ASP A 107 -9.89 12.10 -13.52
N PHE A 108 -9.74 10.78 -13.37
CA PHE A 108 -9.99 9.82 -14.44
C PHE A 108 -11.47 9.81 -14.86
N ASN A 109 -12.40 9.64 -13.92
CA ASN A 109 -13.83 9.68 -14.18
C ASN A 109 -14.27 11.01 -14.82
N PHE A 110 -13.69 12.13 -14.38
CA PHE A 110 -13.94 13.44 -15.00
C PHE A 110 -13.52 13.45 -16.48
N LYS A 111 -12.35 12.90 -16.81
CA LYS A 111 -11.86 12.84 -18.20
C LYS A 111 -12.67 11.88 -19.06
N ILE A 112 -13.07 10.73 -18.52
CA ILE A 112 -13.97 9.79 -19.20
C ILE A 112 -15.26 10.51 -19.59
N LYS A 113 -15.90 11.21 -18.64
CA LYS A 113 -17.13 11.97 -18.91
C LYS A 113 -16.94 13.02 -19.99
N ARG A 114 -15.83 13.76 -19.96
CA ARG A 114 -15.52 14.75 -21.01
C ARG A 114 -15.38 14.11 -22.38
N VAL A 115 -14.73 12.94 -22.47
CA VAL A 115 -14.61 12.21 -23.74
C VAL A 115 -15.98 11.69 -24.19
N LEU A 116 -16.79 11.13 -23.30
CA LEU A 116 -18.15 10.71 -23.64
C LEU A 116 -19.00 11.87 -24.19
N THR A 117 -19.01 13.02 -23.53
CA THR A 117 -19.71 14.23 -24.02
C THR A 117 -19.17 14.71 -25.37
N PHE A 118 -17.85 14.60 -25.59
CA PHE A 118 -17.25 14.90 -26.88
C PHE A 118 -17.77 13.94 -27.96
N LEU A 119 -17.77 12.63 -27.70
CA LEU A 119 -18.27 11.63 -28.65
C LEU A 119 -19.76 11.86 -28.95
N GLU A 120 -20.59 12.25 -27.99
CA GLU A 120 -22.01 12.54 -28.23
C GLU A 120 -22.27 13.70 -29.21
N ASN A 121 -21.28 14.57 -29.44
CA ASN A 121 -21.42 15.79 -30.24
C ASN A 121 -20.32 15.94 -31.32
N ASP A 122 -19.53 14.89 -31.58
CA ASP A 122 -18.39 14.93 -32.50
C ASP A 122 -18.80 15.24 -33.95
N ASP A 123 -20.05 14.97 -34.32
CA ASP A 123 -20.68 15.31 -35.59
C ASP A 123 -20.91 16.82 -35.78
N LYS A 124 -20.99 17.58 -34.69
CA LYS A 124 -21.22 19.03 -34.69
C LYS A 124 -19.93 19.84 -34.63
N TYR A 125 -18.85 19.24 -34.14
CA TYR A 125 -17.57 19.91 -34.01
C TYR A 125 -16.79 19.90 -35.33
N TYR A 126 -15.89 20.87 -35.49
CA TYR A 126 -14.96 20.91 -36.61
C TYR A 126 -13.51 21.11 -36.14
N GLY A 127 -12.56 20.89 -37.05
CA GLY A 127 -11.14 20.96 -36.72
C GLY A 127 -10.72 19.98 -35.62
N ILE A 128 -11.38 18.82 -35.58
CA ILE A 128 -11.13 17.77 -34.59
C ILE A 128 -9.76 17.14 -34.88
N GLY A 129 -8.95 17.00 -33.85
CA GLY A 129 -7.68 16.29 -33.94
C GLY A 129 -7.08 16.03 -32.57
N VAL A 130 -5.87 15.51 -32.59
CA VAL A 130 -5.09 15.20 -31.38
C VAL A 130 -3.74 15.89 -31.44
N SER A 131 -3.28 16.37 -30.28
CA SER A 131 -1.97 17.00 -30.11
C SER A 131 -1.36 16.53 -28.80
N GLY A 132 -0.45 15.56 -28.87
CA GLY A 132 0.03 14.85 -27.70
C GLY A 132 -1.13 14.15 -26.97
N ASN A 133 -1.22 14.32 -25.65
CA ASN A 133 -2.28 13.71 -24.84
C ASN A 133 -3.57 14.53 -24.80
N LYS A 134 -3.87 15.28 -25.87
CA LYS A 134 -5.01 16.22 -25.89
C LYS A 134 -5.84 16.02 -27.14
N ILE A 135 -7.16 15.97 -26.97
CA ILE A 135 -8.11 16.17 -28.06
C ILE A 135 -8.31 17.67 -28.22
N ILE A 136 -8.33 18.14 -29.46
CA ILE A 136 -8.60 19.53 -29.84
C ILE A 136 -9.79 19.53 -30.79
N TYR A 137 -10.73 20.45 -30.59
CA TYR A 137 -11.90 20.63 -31.46
C TYR A 137 -12.45 22.06 -31.35
N LYS A 138 -13.33 22.46 -32.27
CA LYS A 138 -13.96 23.78 -32.31
C LYS A 138 -15.47 23.68 -32.40
N ASP A 139 -16.16 24.59 -31.72
CA ASP A 139 -17.62 24.68 -31.71
C ASP A 139 -18.16 25.43 -32.94
N PRO A 140 -19.27 24.98 -33.54
CA PRO A 140 -19.85 25.56 -34.76
C PRO A 140 -20.53 26.92 -34.54
N LEU A 141 -20.78 27.34 -33.30
CA LEU A 141 -21.70 28.46 -32.98
C LEU A 141 -21.02 29.78 -32.58
N GLU A 142 -19.69 29.89 -32.64
CA GLU A 142 -18.98 31.12 -32.23
C GLU A 142 -18.43 31.89 -33.44
N ASP A 143 -19.34 32.55 -34.15
CA ASP A 143 -19.11 33.28 -35.41
C ASP A 143 -18.17 34.51 -35.35
N GLU A 144 -17.49 34.78 -34.24
CA GLU A 144 -16.43 35.83 -34.19
C GLU A 144 -15.16 35.42 -33.42
N TYR A 145 -15.18 34.32 -32.67
CA TYR A 145 -14.01 33.83 -31.94
C TYR A 145 -13.91 32.33 -32.14
N ASN A 146 -12.91 31.88 -32.91
CA ASN A 146 -12.54 30.47 -33.04
C ASN A 146 -12.05 29.91 -31.68
N ILE A 147 -12.93 29.68 -30.71
CA ILE A 147 -12.52 29.08 -29.43
C ILE A 147 -12.10 27.64 -29.70
N THR A 148 -10.84 27.38 -29.41
CA THR A 148 -10.24 26.06 -29.53
C THR A 148 -10.43 25.35 -28.20
N ASN A 149 -11.32 24.36 -28.19
CA ASN A 149 -11.55 23.52 -27.02
C ASN A 149 -10.47 22.46 -26.91
N THR A 150 -10.19 22.03 -25.69
CA THR A 150 -9.19 21.00 -25.42
C THR A 150 -9.61 20.06 -24.29
N ILE A 151 -9.46 18.76 -24.52
CA ILE A 151 -9.61 17.72 -23.50
C ILE A 151 -8.23 17.09 -23.28
N ASN A 152 -7.65 17.29 -22.10
CA ASN A 152 -6.42 16.60 -21.70
C ASN A 152 -6.75 15.20 -21.20
N LEU A 153 -6.22 14.18 -21.87
CA LEU A 153 -6.42 12.77 -21.58
C LEU A 153 -5.50 12.25 -20.48
N LYS A 154 -4.32 12.85 -20.29
CA LYS A 154 -3.38 12.39 -19.26
C LYS A 154 -3.90 12.72 -17.86
N LEU A 155 -3.91 11.73 -16.97
CA LEU A 155 -4.25 11.93 -15.55
C LEU A 155 -3.25 12.87 -14.89
N LYS A 156 -3.69 13.57 -13.84
CA LYS A 156 -2.79 14.36 -12.99
C LYS A 156 -1.75 13.44 -12.35
N ASN A 157 -0.48 13.82 -12.46
CA ASN A 157 0.59 13.14 -11.74
C ASN A 157 0.38 13.28 -10.23
N ASN A 158 0.77 12.24 -9.49
CA ASN A 158 0.74 12.26 -8.05
C ASN A 158 2.07 11.74 -7.50
N ASP A 159 3.00 12.66 -7.25
CA ASP A 159 4.35 12.35 -6.79
C ASP A 159 4.36 11.52 -5.50
N PHE A 160 3.36 11.69 -4.63
CA PHE A 160 3.26 10.90 -3.41
C PHE A 160 2.89 9.45 -3.73
N LEU A 161 1.85 9.24 -4.54
CA LEU A 161 1.42 7.90 -4.96
C LEU A 161 2.55 7.18 -5.70
N ASP A 162 3.21 7.86 -6.63
CA ASP A 162 4.27 7.28 -7.46
C ASP A 162 5.49 6.84 -6.63
N ARG A 163 5.82 7.59 -5.57
CA ARG A 163 6.96 7.26 -4.69
C ARG A 163 6.64 6.22 -3.63
N ASN A 164 5.37 6.10 -3.23
CA ASN A 164 4.98 5.31 -2.06
C ASN A 164 4.13 4.08 -2.42
N ASN A 165 3.80 3.85 -3.70
CA ASN A 165 3.00 2.69 -4.13
C ASN A 165 3.60 1.34 -3.70
N ILE A 166 4.93 1.20 -3.66
CA ILE A 166 5.61 -0.04 -3.24
C ILE A 166 5.40 -0.38 -1.76
N HIS A 167 5.00 0.62 -0.96
CA HIS A 167 4.68 0.45 0.45
C HIS A 167 3.20 0.17 0.68
N ALA A 168 2.38 0.14 -0.37
CA ALA A 168 0.97 -0.19 -0.27
C ALA A 168 0.77 -1.67 0.10
N SER A 169 -0.36 -1.98 0.73
CA SER A 169 -0.80 -3.38 0.79
C SER A 169 -0.98 -3.94 -0.61
N LEU A 170 -0.84 -5.26 -0.74
CA LEU A 170 -0.91 -5.94 -2.05
C LEU A 170 -2.18 -5.59 -2.82
N TYR A 171 -3.33 -5.50 -2.14
CA TYR A 171 -4.60 -5.14 -2.75
C TYR A 171 -4.57 -3.73 -3.36
N LEU A 172 -4.09 -2.75 -2.59
CA LEU A 172 -3.96 -1.36 -3.06
C LEU A 172 -2.93 -1.23 -4.18
N PHE A 173 -1.80 -1.94 -4.08
CA PHE A 173 -0.78 -1.96 -5.11
C PHE A 173 -1.33 -2.45 -6.45
N ILE A 174 -2.06 -3.58 -6.44
CA ILE A 174 -2.73 -4.11 -7.64
C ILE A 174 -3.72 -3.09 -8.20
N PHE A 175 -4.53 -2.47 -7.35
CA PHE A 175 -5.49 -1.48 -7.81
C PHE A 175 -4.84 -0.25 -8.46
N ILE A 176 -3.70 0.22 -7.92
CA ILE A 176 -2.92 1.31 -8.55
C ILE A 176 -2.45 0.91 -9.94
N LEU A 177 -1.89 -0.30 -10.10
CA LEU A 177 -1.44 -0.80 -11.41
C LEU A 177 -2.57 -0.91 -12.42
N ASP A 178 -3.73 -1.37 -11.98
CA ASP A 178 -4.90 -1.49 -12.86
C ASP A 178 -5.40 -0.12 -13.32
N ILE A 179 -5.43 0.89 -12.44
CA ILE A 179 -5.75 2.27 -12.82
C ILE A 179 -4.76 2.78 -13.88
N ASP A 180 -3.46 2.51 -13.72
CA ASP A 180 -2.44 2.94 -14.68
C ASP A 180 -2.62 2.28 -16.05
N SER A 181 -2.85 0.96 -16.07
CA SER A 181 -3.14 0.19 -17.28
C SER A 181 -4.42 0.69 -17.98
N LEU A 182 -5.51 0.89 -17.23
CA LEU A 182 -6.76 1.42 -17.76
C LEU A 182 -6.59 2.85 -18.29
N SER A 183 -5.81 3.69 -17.61
CA SER A 183 -5.50 5.04 -18.07
C SER A 183 -4.74 5.04 -19.39
N GLU A 184 -3.80 4.12 -19.57
CA GLU A 184 -3.04 4.00 -20.82
C GLU A 184 -3.97 3.54 -21.96
N ASN A 185 -4.80 2.52 -21.71
CA ASN A 185 -5.79 2.05 -22.68
C ASN A 185 -6.81 3.14 -23.05
N PHE A 186 -7.25 3.94 -22.06
CA PHE A 186 -8.11 5.10 -22.28
C PHE A 186 -7.49 6.10 -23.24
N ILE A 187 -6.23 6.48 -23.02
CA ILE A 187 -5.51 7.42 -23.90
C ILE A 187 -5.40 6.80 -25.30
N ASN A 188 -4.91 5.56 -25.40
CA ASN A 188 -4.62 4.89 -26.67
C ASN A 188 -5.88 4.68 -27.53
N LYS A 189 -6.96 4.17 -26.94
CA LYS A 189 -8.23 3.94 -27.66
C LYS A 189 -8.88 5.24 -28.08
N THR A 190 -8.92 6.24 -27.19
CA THR A 190 -9.48 7.56 -27.51
C THR A 190 -8.70 8.23 -28.63
N TYR A 191 -7.36 8.21 -28.55
CA TYR A 191 -6.49 8.75 -29.59
C TYR A 191 -6.70 8.03 -30.93
N SER A 192 -6.75 6.69 -30.90
CA SER A 192 -6.92 5.87 -32.10
C SER A 192 -8.23 6.18 -32.80
N TYR A 193 -9.34 6.27 -32.05
CA TYR A 193 -10.63 6.64 -32.60
C TYR A 193 -10.60 8.02 -33.26
N VAL A 194 -10.16 9.05 -32.54
CA VAL A 194 -10.18 10.44 -33.05
C VAL A 194 -9.33 10.57 -34.32
N MET A 195 -8.17 9.92 -34.36
CA MET A 195 -7.32 9.92 -35.55
C MET A 195 -7.99 9.19 -36.72
N TYR A 196 -8.56 8.02 -36.48
CA TYR A 196 -9.22 7.24 -37.51
C TYR A 196 -10.45 7.96 -38.09
N SER A 197 -11.30 8.53 -37.24
CA SER A 197 -12.58 9.13 -37.64
C SER A 197 -12.45 10.55 -38.19
N HIS A 198 -11.43 11.31 -37.79
CA HIS A 198 -11.35 12.75 -38.11
C HIS A 198 -10.03 13.19 -38.75
N ALA A 199 -8.96 12.40 -38.70
CA ALA A 199 -7.67 12.74 -39.32
C ALA A 199 -7.43 11.98 -40.64
N HIS A 200 -8.48 11.82 -41.46
CA HIS A 200 -8.56 11.09 -42.74
C HIS A 200 -7.57 11.50 -43.85
N SER A 201 -6.53 12.28 -43.56
CA SER A 201 -5.48 12.69 -44.49
C SER A 201 -4.18 11.89 -44.36
N LEU A 202 -4.11 10.94 -43.42
CA LEU A 202 -2.92 10.13 -43.19
C LEU A 202 -3.14 8.75 -43.81
N ASP A 203 -2.35 8.39 -44.82
CA ASP A 203 -2.23 7.03 -45.40
C ASP A 203 -1.69 6.03 -44.37
N ILE A 204 -2.36 5.92 -43.22
CA ILE A 204 -2.00 5.01 -42.14
C ILE A 204 -2.87 3.77 -42.28
N PRO A 205 -2.26 2.57 -42.44
CA PRO A 205 -3.01 1.34 -42.48
C PRO A 205 -3.90 1.16 -41.25
N ASP A 206 -5.09 0.67 -41.53
CA ASP A 206 -6.13 0.32 -40.57
C ASP A 206 -5.64 -0.48 -39.35
N GLU A 207 -4.62 -1.32 -39.52
CA GLU A 207 -4.05 -2.18 -38.47
C GLU A 207 -3.35 -1.39 -37.34
N HIS A 208 -3.02 -0.11 -37.57
CA HIS A 208 -2.36 0.73 -36.57
C HIS A 208 -3.32 1.40 -35.57
N PHE A 209 -4.63 1.26 -35.75
CA PHE A 209 -5.63 1.87 -34.86
C PHE A 209 -6.21 0.84 -33.89
N SER A 210 -6.02 1.06 -32.60
CA SER A 210 -6.49 0.17 -31.52
C SER A 210 -8.00 0.29 -31.21
N CYS A 211 -8.66 1.27 -31.81
CA CYS A 211 -10.10 1.48 -31.76
C CYS A 211 -10.51 2.33 -32.96
N LYS A 212 -11.57 1.90 -33.66
CA LYS A 212 -12.11 2.57 -34.86
C LYS A 212 -13.61 2.82 -34.75
N ASP A 213 -14.29 1.99 -33.99
CA ASP A 213 -15.72 2.05 -33.81
C ASP A 213 -16.05 2.95 -32.60
N LYS A 214 -16.96 3.90 -32.81
CA LYS A 214 -17.40 4.85 -31.79
C LYS A 214 -18.07 4.15 -30.61
N ASN A 215 -18.89 3.14 -30.88
CA ASN A 215 -19.62 2.41 -29.84
C ASN A 215 -18.67 1.53 -29.04
N GLU A 216 -17.67 0.90 -29.68
CA GLU A 216 -16.60 0.17 -28.98
C GLU A 216 -15.88 1.08 -27.97
N LEU A 217 -15.56 2.32 -28.36
CA LEU A 217 -14.95 3.29 -27.44
C LEU A 217 -15.92 3.67 -26.31
N ILE A 218 -17.18 3.98 -26.62
CA ILE A 218 -18.18 4.34 -25.61
C ILE A 218 -18.37 3.22 -24.57
N ASP A 219 -18.46 1.97 -25.03
CA ASP A 219 -18.65 0.81 -24.16
C ASP A 219 -17.43 0.61 -23.27
N PHE A 220 -16.21 0.70 -23.83
CA PHE A 220 -14.97 0.66 -23.06
C PHE A 220 -14.92 1.75 -21.98
N LEU A 221 -15.31 2.99 -22.32
CA LEU A 221 -15.30 4.13 -21.41
C LEU A 221 -16.27 3.94 -20.23
N LYS A 222 -17.50 3.51 -20.52
CA LYS A 222 -18.53 3.24 -19.50
C LYS A 222 -18.13 2.09 -18.60
N GLU A 223 -17.58 1.03 -19.18
CA GLU A 223 -17.11 -0.12 -18.42
C GLU A 223 -15.93 0.24 -17.51
N THR A 224 -14.99 1.02 -18.02
CA THR A 224 -13.85 1.52 -17.23
C THR A 224 -14.32 2.38 -16.05
N GLU A 225 -15.25 3.32 -16.26
CA GLU A 225 -15.81 4.13 -15.17
C GLU A 225 -16.49 3.24 -14.11
N ARG A 226 -17.24 2.23 -14.54
CA ARG A 226 -17.94 1.29 -13.67
C ARG A 226 -16.95 0.46 -12.84
N GLU A 227 -15.94 -0.13 -13.49
CA GLU A 227 -14.95 -1.00 -12.85
C GLU A 227 -14.16 -0.24 -11.77
N ILE A 228 -13.61 0.93 -12.14
CA ILE A 228 -12.78 1.72 -11.23
C ILE A 228 -13.61 2.22 -10.04
N THR A 229 -14.86 2.64 -10.28
CA THR A 229 -15.76 3.09 -9.21
C THR A 229 -16.16 1.95 -8.28
N SER A 230 -16.43 0.76 -8.81
CA SER A 230 -16.76 -0.43 -8.01
C SER A 230 -15.61 -0.79 -7.07
N ARG A 231 -14.39 -0.89 -7.61
CA ARG A 231 -13.20 -1.24 -6.82
C ARG A 231 -12.81 -0.17 -5.83
N LEU A 232 -13.01 1.11 -6.16
CA LEU A 232 -12.84 2.19 -5.20
C LEU A 232 -13.79 2.05 -4.00
N ASN A 233 -15.04 1.61 -4.23
CA ASN A 233 -16.01 1.40 -3.17
C ASN A 233 -15.67 0.18 -2.29
N GLU A 234 -15.06 -0.86 -2.85
CA GLU A 234 -14.56 -2.01 -2.09
C GLU A 234 -13.50 -1.63 -1.06
N LEU A 235 -12.71 -0.57 -1.31
CA LEU A 235 -11.71 -0.07 -0.35
C LEU A 235 -12.31 0.50 0.95
N TYR A 236 -13.63 0.61 1.05
CA TYR A 236 -14.33 1.09 2.24
C TYR A 236 -14.92 -0.03 3.11
N TYR A 237 -14.91 -1.28 2.63
CA TYR A 237 -15.44 -2.46 3.32
C TYR A 237 -14.31 -3.35 3.86
#